data_AF-A0A1C5V6H7-F1
#
_entry.id   AF-A0A1C5V6H7-F1
#
_cell.length_a   1.000
_cell.length_b   1.000
_cell.length_c   1.000
_cell.angle_alpha   90.00
_cell.angle_beta   90.00
_cell.angle_gamma   90.00
#
_symmetry.space_group_name_H-M   'P 1'
#
loop_
_entity.id
_entity.type
_entity.pdbx_description
1 polymer ?
#
loop_
_entity_poly.entity_id
_entity_poly.type
_entity_poly.pdbx_seq_one_letter_code
_entity_poly.pdbx_strand_id
1 'polypeptide(L)'
;MKENDIREDMNGIKSEILRDDEERKKDQLKRLQAYVEAIQKKVSSHTDEVVKELVAERHRQGLTQSDIADRTGMKASNIARLENGSGIPTLVVLEKYASALGKHIEVKIL
;
A
#
# COMPACT_ATOMS: atom_id res chain seq x y z
N MET A 1 11.67 58.51 14.36
CA MET A 1 10.51 57.75 14.86
C MET A 1 9.82 56.89 13.79
N LYS A 2 9.98 57.12 12.48
CA LYS A 2 9.24 56.39 11.43
C LYS A 2 9.92 55.10 10.91
N GLU A 3 11.21 54.92 11.15
CA GLU A 3 12.00 53.83 10.56
C GLU A 3 11.83 52.49 11.28
N ASN A 4 11.59 52.52 12.61
CA ASN A 4 11.27 51.32 13.38
C ASN A 4 9.86 50.80 13.07
N ASP A 5 8.87 51.68 12.95
CA ASP A 5 7.48 51.30 12.63
C ASP A 5 7.40 50.58 11.27
N ILE A 6 8.09 51.09 10.24
CA ILE A 6 8.15 50.44 8.92
C ILE A 6 8.83 49.07 8.99
N ARG A 7 9.88 48.94 9.82
CA ARG A 7 10.61 47.67 9.99
C ARG A 7 9.77 46.63 10.75
N GLU A 8 8.99 47.05 11.73
CA GLU A 8 8.04 46.19 12.45
C GLU A 8 6.90 45.72 11.53
N ASP A 9 6.32 46.62 10.72
CA ASP A 9 5.29 46.28 9.74
C ASP A 9 5.78 45.28 8.69
N MET A 10 6.98 45.50 8.14
CA MET A 10 7.57 44.58 7.15
C MET A 10 7.90 43.20 7.73
N ASN A 11 8.31 43.15 9.01
CA ASN A 11 8.51 41.89 9.71
C ASN A 11 7.18 41.16 9.97
N GLY A 12 6.12 41.90 10.29
CA GLY A 12 4.77 41.38 10.43
C GLY A 12 4.27 40.73 9.14
N ILE A 13 4.36 41.44 8.01
CA ILE A 13 3.95 40.93 6.69
C ILE A 13 4.75 39.68 6.31
N LYS A 14 6.07 39.69 6.53
CA LYS A 14 6.92 38.52 6.24
C LYS A 14 6.55 37.31 7.10
N SER A 15 6.19 37.53 8.37
CA SER A 15 5.74 36.46 9.26
C SER A 15 4.39 35.86 8.86
N GLU A 16 3.51 36.66 8.27
CA GLU A 16 2.20 36.23 7.79
C GLU A 16 2.34 35.40 6.50
N ILE A 17 3.13 35.88 5.54
CA ILE A 17 3.45 35.13 4.30
C ILE A 17 4.06 33.76 4.61
N LEU A 18 5.01 33.71 5.57
CA LEU A 18 5.65 32.46 5.98
C LEU A 18 4.64 31.49 6.63
N ARG A 19 3.72 31.99 7.46
CA ARG A 19 2.65 31.19 8.07
C ARG A 19 1.70 30.62 7.02
N ASP A 20 1.29 31.43 6.05
CA ASP A 20 0.43 30.98 4.94
C ASP A 20 1.12 29.90 4.10
N ASP A 21 2.43 30.03 3.84
CA ASP A 21 3.22 29.02 3.14
C ASP A 21 3.31 27.69 3.91
N GLU A 22 3.53 27.76 5.22
CA GLU A 22 3.55 26.57 6.08
C GLU A 22 2.18 25.88 6.14
N GLU A 23 1.10 26.66 6.21
CA GLU A 23 -0.26 26.13 6.20
C GLU A 23 -0.61 25.45 4.87
N ARG A 24 -0.23 26.06 3.73
CA ARG A 24 -0.36 25.44 2.40
C ARG A 24 0.39 24.11 2.30
N LYS A 25 1.64 24.05 2.79
CA LYS A 25 2.43 22.80 2.81
C LYS A 25 1.77 21.73 3.68
N LYS A 26 1.24 22.12 4.84
CA LYS A 26 0.53 21.21 5.75
C LYS A 26 -0.73 20.64 5.10
N ASP A 27 -1.52 21.46 4.41
CA ASP A 27 -2.69 21.00 3.68
C ASP A 27 -2.32 20.04 2.54
N GLN A 28 -1.26 20.34 1.78
CA GLN A 28 -0.74 19.46 0.75
C GLN A 28 -0.31 18.09 1.31
N LEU A 29 0.41 18.08 2.44
CA LEU A 29 0.83 16.84 3.10
C LEU A 29 -0.36 16.01 3.59
N LYS A 30 -1.40 16.66 4.14
CA LYS A 30 -2.64 15.98 4.54
C LYS A 30 -3.34 15.33 3.35
N ARG A 31 -3.44 16.03 2.22
CA ARG A 31 -4.04 15.48 1.00
C ARG A 31 -3.23 14.30 0.45
N LEU A 32 -1.90 14.41 0.45
CA LEU A 32 -1.03 13.32 0.02
C LEU A 32 -1.18 12.09 0.92
N GLN A 33 -1.23 12.29 2.24
CA GLN A 33 -1.45 11.22 3.21
C GLN A 33 -2.80 10.52 2.97
N ALA A 34 -3.88 11.29 2.82
CA ALA A 34 -5.21 10.75 2.53
C ALA A 34 -5.24 9.98 1.20
N TYR A 35 -4.54 10.45 0.18
CA TYR A 35 -4.40 9.77 -1.11
C TYR A 35 -3.67 8.43 -0.98
N VAL A 36 -2.55 8.40 -0.26
CA VAL A 36 -1.78 7.17 0.00
C VAL A 36 -2.62 6.16 0.78
N GLU A 37 -3.34 6.60 1.81
CA GLU A 37 -4.23 5.74 2.60
C GLU A 37 -5.37 5.16 1.76
N ALA A 38 -5.97 5.96 0.88
CA ALA A 38 -7.03 5.50 -0.01
C ALA A 38 -6.51 4.43 -0.99
N ILE A 39 -5.33 4.63 -1.57
CA ILE A 39 -4.68 3.62 -2.42
C ILE A 39 -4.37 2.37 -1.62
N GLN A 40 -3.72 2.50 -0.46
CA GLN A 40 -3.35 1.37 0.38
C GLN A 40 -4.56 0.52 0.73
N LYS A 41 -5.66 1.15 1.14
CA LYS A 41 -6.93 0.47 1.45
C LYS A 41 -7.48 -0.27 0.24
N LYS A 42 -7.50 0.36 -0.94
CA LYS A 42 -7.98 -0.27 -2.17
C LYS A 42 -7.12 -1.47 -2.53
N VAL A 43 -5.79 -1.33 -2.51
CA VAL A 43 -4.86 -2.41 -2.85
C VAL A 43 -4.97 -3.56 -1.86
N SER A 44 -5.05 -3.31 -0.55
CA SER A 44 -5.26 -4.37 0.45
C SER A 44 -6.54 -5.15 0.19
N SER A 45 -7.67 -4.48 -0.09
CA SER A 45 -8.94 -5.16 -0.38
C SER A 45 -8.86 -6.09 -1.58
N HIS A 46 -8.29 -5.61 -2.70
CA HIS A 46 -8.14 -6.43 -3.91
C HIS A 46 -7.17 -7.59 -3.68
N THR A 47 -6.12 -7.36 -2.89
CA THR A 47 -5.14 -8.39 -2.57
C THR A 47 -5.77 -9.51 -1.73
N ASP A 48 -6.61 -9.17 -0.75
CA ASP A 48 -7.34 -10.13 0.06
C ASP A 48 -8.28 -11.00 -0.80
N GLU A 49 -8.92 -10.41 -1.81
CA GLU A 49 -9.77 -11.14 -2.76
C GLU A 49 -8.94 -12.14 -3.59
N VAL A 50 -7.83 -11.68 -4.18
CA VAL A 50 -6.93 -12.55 -4.96
C VAL A 50 -6.37 -13.70 -4.10
N VAL A 51 -5.92 -13.42 -2.88
CA VAL A 51 -5.42 -14.45 -1.97
C VAL A 51 -6.52 -15.46 -1.62
N LYS A 52 -7.74 -15.02 -1.34
CA LYS A 52 -8.88 -15.92 -1.08
C LYS A 52 -9.15 -16.84 -2.26
N GLU A 53 -9.07 -16.35 -3.48
CA GLU A 53 -9.25 -17.18 -4.68
C GLU A 53 -8.16 -18.24 -4.82
N LEU A 54 -6.89 -17.87 -4.59
CA LEU A 54 -5.76 -18.82 -4.59
C LEU A 54 -5.92 -19.89 -3.50
N VAL A 55 -6.32 -19.49 -2.29
CA VAL A 55 -6.56 -20.41 -1.17
C VAL A 55 -7.73 -21.34 -1.49
N ALA A 56 -8.82 -20.81 -2.05
CA ALA A 56 -9.96 -21.63 -2.47
C ALA A 56 -9.55 -22.65 -3.54
N GLU A 57 -8.73 -22.27 -4.52
CA GLU A 57 -8.19 -23.21 -5.51
C GLU A 57 -7.28 -24.26 -4.89
N ARG A 58 -6.39 -23.87 -3.96
CA ARG A 58 -5.57 -24.83 -3.19
C ARG A 58 -6.45 -25.88 -2.52
N HIS A 59 -7.52 -25.44 -1.85
CA HIS A 59 -8.48 -26.35 -1.20
C HIS A 59 -9.22 -27.23 -2.21
N ARG A 60 -9.65 -26.70 -3.36
CA ARG A 60 -10.27 -27.49 -4.43
C ARG A 60 -9.36 -28.61 -4.95
N GLN A 61 -8.05 -28.37 -5.00
CA GLN A 61 -7.05 -29.37 -5.40
C GLN A 61 -6.65 -30.32 -4.25
N GLY A 62 -7.16 -30.13 -3.04
CA GLY A 62 -6.83 -30.98 -1.88
C GLY A 62 -5.40 -30.79 -1.36
N LEU A 63 -4.76 -29.67 -1.68
CA LEU A 63 -3.36 -29.40 -1.33
C LEU A 63 -3.24 -28.75 0.05
N THR A 64 -2.19 -29.11 0.78
CA THR A 64 -1.79 -28.45 2.02
C THR A 64 -0.94 -27.20 1.75
N GLN A 65 -0.76 -26.35 2.77
CA GLN A 65 0.18 -25.23 2.68
C GLN A 65 1.63 -25.70 2.43
N SER A 66 2.00 -26.88 2.97
CA SER A 66 3.30 -27.49 2.73
C SER A 66 3.47 -27.92 1.27
N ASP A 67 2.42 -28.45 0.63
CA ASP A 67 2.48 -28.79 -0.79
C ASP A 67 2.75 -27.55 -1.67
N ILE A 68 2.14 -26.40 -1.34
CA ILE A 68 2.45 -25.15 -2.02
C ILE A 68 3.87 -24.69 -1.72
N ALA A 69 4.32 -24.79 -0.47
CA ALA A 69 5.69 -24.46 -0.08
C ALA A 69 6.71 -25.27 -0.90
N ASP A 70 6.52 -26.57 -1.01
CA ASP A 70 7.39 -27.49 -1.76
C ASP A 70 7.40 -27.17 -3.26
N ARG A 71 6.23 -26.86 -3.85
CA ARG A 71 6.13 -26.49 -5.28
C ARG A 71 6.74 -25.13 -5.60
N THR A 72 6.63 -24.17 -4.69
CA THR A 72 7.10 -22.79 -4.91
C THR A 72 8.54 -22.56 -4.46
N GLY A 73 9.10 -23.48 -3.65
CA GLY A 73 10.35 -23.30 -2.93
C GLY A 73 10.27 -22.23 -1.82
N MET A 74 9.07 -21.78 -1.45
CA MET A 74 8.87 -20.84 -0.35
C MET A 74 8.77 -21.58 0.98
N LYS A 75 9.09 -20.90 2.08
CA LYS A 75 8.87 -21.47 3.42
C LYS A 75 7.36 -21.64 3.67
N ALA A 76 6.95 -22.76 4.27
CA ALA A 76 5.56 -22.97 4.68
C ALA A 76 5.01 -21.85 5.59
N SER A 77 5.86 -21.28 6.46
CA SER A 77 5.48 -20.11 7.27
C SER A 77 5.18 -18.86 6.43
N ASN A 78 5.82 -18.69 5.28
CA ASN A 78 5.51 -17.60 4.36
C ASN A 78 4.18 -17.84 3.64
N ILE A 79 3.89 -19.10 3.27
CA ILE A 79 2.59 -19.49 2.71
C ILE A 79 1.48 -19.19 3.73
N ALA A 80 1.61 -19.67 4.96
CA ALA A 80 0.64 -19.42 6.02
C ALA A 80 0.40 -17.92 6.27
N ARG A 81 1.48 -17.12 6.30
CA ARG A 81 1.37 -15.65 6.45
C ARG A 81 0.65 -14.99 5.29
N LEU A 82 0.91 -15.43 4.06
CA LEU A 82 0.23 -14.94 2.87
C LEU A 82 -1.27 -15.26 2.95
N GLU A 83 -1.62 -16.52 3.24
CA GLU A 83 -3.02 -16.97 3.31
C GLU A 83 -3.81 -16.28 4.44
N ASN A 84 -3.12 -15.90 5.51
CA ASN A 84 -3.71 -15.17 6.64
C ASN A 84 -3.82 -13.64 6.40
N GLY A 85 -3.46 -13.13 5.22
CA GLY A 85 -3.54 -11.70 4.91
C GLY A 85 -2.48 -10.83 5.59
N SER A 86 -1.32 -11.40 5.94
CA SER A 86 -0.23 -10.64 6.58
C SER A 86 0.52 -9.79 5.54
N GLY A 87 0.00 -8.59 5.28
CA GLY A 87 0.58 -7.60 4.36
C GLY A 87 0.22 -7.85 2.90
N ILE A 88 0.72 -6.97 2.01
CA ILE A 88 0.44 -7.01 0.58
C ILE A 88 1.56 -7.82 -0.11
N PRO A 89 1.33 -9.07 -0.56
CA PRO A 89 2.27 -9.80 -1.40
C PRO A 89 2.57 -9.06 -2.70
N THR A 90 3.80 -9.23 -3.20
CA THR A 90 4.16 -8.76 -4.54
C THR A 90 3.52 -9.65 -5.61
N LEU A 91 3.38 -9.11 -6.83
CA LEU A 91 2.87 -9.90 -7.96
C LEU A 91 3.71 -11.17 -8.20
N VAL A 92 5.03 -11.12 -8.00
CA VAL A 92 5.91 -12.29 -8.12
C VAL A 92 5.52 -13.40 -7.14
N VAL A 93 5.15 -13.05 -5.91
CA VAL A 93 4.75 -14.02 -4.89
C VAL A 93 3.39 -14.62 -5.24
N LEU A 94 2.44 -13.79 -5.67
CA LEU A 94 1.13 -14.26 -6.12
C LEU A 94 1.27 -15.19 -7.33
N GLU A 95 2.11 -14.84 -8.31
CA GLU A 95 2.34 -15.63 -9.51
C GLU A 95 3.00 -16.98 -9.20
N LYS A 96 3.96 -17.02 -8.27
CA LYS A 96 4.54 -18.30 -7.78
C LYS A 96 3.47 -19.21 -7.21
N TYR A 97 2.59 -18.66 -6.38
CA TYR A 97 1.48 -19.42 -5.80
C TYR A 97 0.54 -19.93 -6.89
N ALA A 98 0.10 -19.05 -7.81
CA ALA A 98 -0.76 -19.42 -8.94
C ALA A 98 -0.13 -20.53 -9.81
N SER A 99 1.15 -20.39 -10.14
CA SER A 99 1.92 -21.37 -10.90
C SER A 99 1.98 -22.74 -10.20
N ALA A 100 2.12 -22.77 -8.87
CA ALA A 100 2.08 -24.01 -8.10
C ALA A 100 0.71 -24.71 -8.14
N LEU A 101 -0.36 -23.99 -8.50
CA LEU A 101 -1.70 -24.51 -8.75
C LEU A 101 -1.97 -24.81 -10.23
N GLY A 102 -1.00 -24.60 -11.12
CA GLY A 102 -1.18 -24.71 -12.57
C GLY A 102 -2.06 -23.60 -13.16
N LYS A 103 -2.04 -22.41 -12.54
CA LYS A 103 -2.74 -21.19 -12.96
C LYS A 103 -1.73 -20.08 -13.25
N HIS A 104 -2.21 -18.95 -13.76
CA HIS A 104 -1.44 -17.72 -13.99
C HIS A 104 -2.29 -16.51 -13.62
N ILE A 105 -1.65 -15.39 -13.29
CA ILE A 105 -2.33 -14.12 -13.01
C ILE A 105 -2.45 -13.29 -14.28
N GLU A 106 -3.66 -12.78 -14.54
CA GLU A 106 -3.91 -11.78 -15.56
C GLU A 106 -4.17 -10.42 -14.92
N VAL A 107 -3.50 -9.38 -15.43
CA VAL A 107 -3.71 -8.00 -15.00
C VAL A 107 -4.40 -7.23 -16.12
N LYS A 108 -5.50 -6.55 -15.78
CA LYS A 108 -6.26 -5.71 -16.71
C LYS A 108 -6.33 -4.28 -16.18
N ILE A 109 -6.19 -3.32 -17.09
CA ILE A 109 -6.44 -1.90 -16.82
C ILE A 109 -7.87 -1.64 -17.32
N LEU A 110 -8.72 -1.13 -16.41
CA LEU A 110 -10.13 -0.84 -16.66
C LEU A 110 -10.35 0.65 -16.92
#